data_AF-J4X5U5-F1
#
_entry.id   AF-J4X5U5-F1
#
_cell.length_a   1.000
_cell.length_b   1.000
_cell.length_c   1.000
_cell.angle_alpha   90.00
_cell.angle_beta   90.00
_cell.angle_gamma   90.00
#
_symmetry.space_group_name_H-M   'P 1'
#
loop_
_entity.id
_entity.type
_entity.pdbx_description
1 polymer ?
#
loop_
_entity_poly.entity_id
_entity_poly.type
_entity_poly.pdbx_seq_one_letter_code
_entity_poly.pdbx_strand_id
1 'polypeptide(L)' 'MNNTRKTIEVNKNLWVHDYGDEVFEVCLRAWGPLGAYVYRYEKGKLKYCQRRSYAGASSPKFYNFFKSDW' A
#
# COMPACT_ATOMS: atom_id res chain seq x y z
N MET A 1 5.09 15.38 -13.16
CA MET A 1 3.83 14.92 -12.53
C MET A 1 3.87 15.31 -11.07
N ASN A 2 3.06 16.30 -10.67
CA ASN A 2 2.90 16.62 -9.25
C ASN A 2 2.20 15.43 -8.58
N ASN A 3 2.97 14.67 -7.82
CA ASN A 3 2.59 13.40 -7.21
C ASN A 3 1.76 13.66 -5.94
N THR A 4 0.70 14.46 -6.07
CA THR A 4 -0.09 14.92 -4.93
C THR A 4 -1.04 13.81 -4.51
N ARG A 5 -0.57 12.86 -3.71
CA ARG A 5 -1.45 11.88 -3.10
C ARG A 5 -2.30 12.56 -2.02
N LYS A 6 -3.59 12.26 -1.99
CA LYS A 6 -4.46 12.64 -0.87
C LYS A 6 -4.37 11.56 0.21
N THR A 7 -4.18 11.94 1.46
CA THR A 7 -4.22 10.97 2.58
C THR A 7 -5.57 11.06 3.26
N ILE A 8 -6.22 9.92 3.42
CA ILE A 8 -7.51 9.76 4.09
C ILE A 8 -7.23 8.91 5.33
N GLU A 9 -7.24 9.53 6.51
CA GLU A 9 -7.10 8.81 7.77
C GLU A 9 -8.44 8.19 8.16
N VAL A 10 -8.47 6.86 8.31
CA VAL A 10 -9.68 6.15 8.78
C VAL A 10 -9.62 6.05 10.31
N ASN A 11 -8.46 5.70 10.85
CA ASN A 11 -8.15 5.74 12.27
C ASN A 11 -6.63 5.74 12.50
N LYS A 12 -6.20 5.73 13.76
CA LYS A 12 -4.78 5.72 14.15
C LYS A 12 -3.94 4.61 13.48
N ASN A 13 -4.55 3.48 13.18
CA ASN A 13 -3.89 2.29 12.65
C ASN A 13 -4.18 2.03 11.16
N LEU A 14 -5.03 2.83 10.51
CA LEU A 14 -5.45 2.63 9.13
C LEU A 14 -5.60 3.97 8.42
N TRP A 15 -4.92 4.11 7.29
CA TRP A 15 -5.08 5.24 6.39
C TRP A 15 -4.96 4.79 4.94
N VAL A 16 -5.50 5.61 4.04
CA VAL A 16 -5.47 5.39 2.60
C VAL A 16 -4.72 6.53 1.95
N HIS A 17 -3.82 6.20 1.02
CA HIS A 17 -3.26 7.16 0.09
C HIS A 17 -3.96 7.01 -1.25
N ASP A 18 -4.72 8.02 -1.62
CA ASP A 18 -5.40 8.10 -2.90
C ASP A 18 -4.53 8.87 -3.90
N TYR A 19 -4.22 8.23 -5.03
CA TYR A 19 -3.43 8.79 -6.11
C TYR A 19 -4.30 9.18 -7.32
N GLY A 20 -5.62 8.99 -7.27
CA GLY A 20 -6.52 9.16 -8.42
C GLY A 20 -6.49 7.97 -9.39
N ASP A 21 -7.34 8.01 -10.41
CA ASP A 21 -7.39 7.00 -11.49
C ASP A 21 -7.51 5.54 -11.00
N GLU A 22 -8.29 5.32 -9.94
CA GLU A 22 -8.45 4.01 -9.27
C GLU A 22 -7.14 3.42 -8.72
N VAL A 23 -6.17 4.28 -8.43
CA VAL A 23 -4.89 3.92 -7.81
C VAL A 23 -4.85 4.40 -6.37
N PHE A 24 -4.74 3.47 -5.44
CA PHE A 24 -4.67 3.78 -4.02
C PHE A 24 -3.79 2.80 -3.25
N GLU A 25 -3.27 3.25 -2.11
CA GLU A 25 -2.55 2.42 -1.15
C GLU A 25 -3.33 2.35 0.16
N VAL A 26 -3.61 1.14 0.63
CA VAL A 26 -4.13 0.90 1.98
C VAL A 26 -2.95 0.65 2.91
N CYS A 27 -2.86 1.44 3.97
CA CYS A 27 -1.74 1.40 4.90
C CYS A 27 -2.23 1.00 6.29
N LEU A 28 -1.70 -0.11 6.80
CA LEU A 28 -2.01 -0.66 8.11
C LEU A 28 -0.80 -0.50 9.03
N ARG A 29 -0.96 0.23 10.13
CA ARG A 29 0.10 0.41 11.12
C ARG A 29 0.51 -0.94 11.71
N ALA A 30 1.80 -1.24 11.66
CA ALA A 30 2.44 -2.27 12.46
C ALA A 30 3.02 -1.61 13.73
N TRP A 31 2.84 -2.25 14.88
CA TRP A 31 3.26 -1.66 16.15
C TRP A 31 4.80 -1.62 16.28
N GLY A 32 5.33 -0.54 16.88
CA GLY A 32 6.77 -0.37 17.11
C GLY A 32 7.59 0.00 15.86
N PRO A 33 8.89 -0.35 15.80
CA PRO A 33 9.78 0.04 14.69
C PRO A 33 9.40 -0.61 13.35
N LEU A 34 8.45 -1.54 13.36
CA LEU A 34 8.00 -2.31 12.20
C LEU A 34 7.23 -1.48 11.16
N GLY A 35 6.75 -0.29 11.55
CA GLY A 35 6.15 0.72 10.66
C GLY A 35 4.75 0.39 10.15
N ALA A 36 4.58 0.06 8.87
CA ALA A 36 3.27 -0.17 8.25
C ALA A 36 3.34 -1.23 7.13
N TYR A 37 2.27 -2.01 6.98
CA TYR A 37 2.02 -2.78 5.77
C TYR A 37 1.27 -1.91 4.76
N VAL A 38 1.78 -1.85 3.55
CA VAL A 38 1.24 -1.07 2.44
C VAL A 38 0.76 -2.02 1.35
N TYR A 39 -0.50 -1.93 1.01
CA TYR A 39 -1.14 -2.68 -0.06
C TYR A 39 -1.52 -1.71 -1.17
N ARG A 40 -0.91 -1.84 -2.36
CA ARG A 40 -1.23 -0.98 -3.50
C ARG A 40 -2.25 -1.65 -4.39
N TYR A 41 -3.31 -0.92 -4.68
CA TYR A 41 -4.36 -1.29 -5.60
C TYR A 41 -4.31 -0.38 -6.82
N GLU A 42 -4.52 -0.96 -7.99
CA GLU A 42 -4.68 -0.23 -9.25
C GLU A 42 -5.85 -0.85 -10.02
N LYS A 43 -6.85 -0.05 -10.37
CA LYS A 43 -8.07 -0.48 -11.05
C LYS A 43 -8.76 -1.66 -10.34
N GLY A 44 -8.88 -1.53 -9.01
CA GLY A 44 -9.47 -2.54 -8.14
C GLY A 44 -8.62 -3.80 -7.90
N LYS A 45 -7.41 -3.90 -8.46
CA LYS A 45 -6.55 -5.09 -8.36
C LYS A 45 -5.37 -4.84 -7.43
N LEU A 46 -5.11 -5.76 -6.50
CA LEU A 46 -3.91 -5.72 -5.64
C LEU A 46 -2.65 -5.91 -6.50
N LYS A 47 -1.83 -4.88 -6.63
CA LYS A 47 -0.58 -4.91 -7.42
C LYS A 47 0.59 -5.40 -6.59
N TYR A 48 0.73 -4.88 -5.39
CA TYR A 48 1.79 -5.32 -4.48
C TYR A 48 1.42 -5.14 -3.01
N CYS A 49 2.14 -5.87 -2.17
CA CYS A 49 2.22 -5.63 -0.73
C CYS A 49 3.68 -5.34 -0.35
N GLN A 50 3.91 -4.40 0.56
CA GLN A 50 5.23 -4.01 1.02
C GLN A 50 5.19 -3.67 2.52
N ARG A 51 6.19 -4.07 3.30
CA ARG A 51 6.37 -3.58 4.66
C ARG A 51 7.26 -2.34 4.63
N ARG A 52 6.77 -1.22 5.16
CA ARG A 52 7.52 0.04 5.29
C ARG A 52 7.76 0.33 6.76
N SER A 53 9.00 0.18 7.20
CA SER A 53 9.45 0.53 8.56
C SER A 53 9.99 1.96 8.62
N TYR A 54 10.27 2.46 9.82
CA TYR A 54 11.00 3.73 9.98
C TYR A 54 12.40 3.69 9.36
N ALA A 55 13.05 2.52 9.39
CA ALA A 55 14.41 2.31 8.88
C ALA A 55 14.47 1.99 7.37
N GLY A 56 13.33 1.98 6.67
CA GLY A 56 13.26 1.69 5.24
C GLY A 56 12.14 0.74 4.85
N ALA A 57 12.04 0.45 3.56
CA ALA A 57 11.01 -0.38 2.98
C ALA A 57 11.56 -1.73 2.50
N SER A 58 10.83 -2.82 2.76
CA SER A 58 11.17 -4.14 2.21
C SER A 58 10.97 -4.15 0.69
N SER A 59 11.50 -5.14 -0.02
CA SER A 59 11.14 -5.34 -1.43
C SER A 59 9.62 -5.55 -1.57
N PRO A 60 8.95 -4.93 -2.57
CA PRO A 60 7.53 -5.16 -2.83
C PRO A 60 7.31 -6.60 -3.30
N LYS A 61 6.26 -7.25 -2.76
CA LYS A 61 5.76 -8.54 -3.25
C LYS A 61 4.64 -8.25 -4.25
N PHE A 62 4.92 -8.47 -5.53
CA PHE A 62 3.97 -8.24 -6.61
C PHE A 62 3.02 -9.42 -6.76
N TYR A 63 1.75 -9.13 -7.04
CA TYR A 63 0.72 -10.13 -7.32
C TYR A 63 0.34 -10.04 -8.79
N ASN A 64 0.60 -11.12 -9.53
CA ASN A 64 0.18 -11.27 -10.92
C ASN A 64 -1.07 -12.15 -10.96
N PHE A 65 -2.25 -11.54 -11.10
CA PHE A 65 -3.51 -12.28 -11.23
C PHE A 65 -3.57 -13.19 -12.48
N PHE A 66 -2.67 -13.01 -13.46
CA PHE A 66 -2.57 -13.86 -14.65
C PHE A 66 -1.69 -15.10 -14.46
N LYS A 67 -0.99 -15.22 -13.33
CA LYS A 67 -0.36 -16.47 -12.91
C LYS A 67 -1.09 -16.98 -11.67
N SER A 68 -2.29 -17.51 -11.89
CA SER A 68 -2.83 -18.44 -10.92
C SER A 68 -2.14 -19.77 -11.18
N ASP A 69 -1.06 -20.05 -10.45
CA ASP A 69 -0.57 -21.42 -10.32
C ASP A 69 -1.59 -22.15 -9.43
N TRP A 70 -2.68 -22.63 -10.04
CA TRP A 70 -3.50 -23.72 -9.53
C TRP A 70 -3.02 -25.01 -10.19
#